data_AF-A0A7W1TLR2-F1
#
_entry.id   AF-A0A7W1TLR2-F1
#
_cell.length_a   1.000
_cell.length_b   1.000
_cell.length_c   1.000
_cell.angle_alpha   90.00
_cell.angle_beta   90.00
_cell.angle_gamma   90.00
#
_symmetry.space_group_name_H-M   'P 1'
#
loop_
_entity.id
_entity.type
_entity.pdbx_description
1 polymer ?
#
loop_
_entity_poly.entity_id
_entity_poly.type
_entity_poly.pdbx_seq_one_letter_code
_entity_poly.pdbx_strand_id
1 'polypeptide(L)'
;IFNRSHYEDVLIVRVKQIVGEEVWRERYQLINEFEHMLTLNHITVLKFFLYISKDEQKKRLESRLEDPSKHWKFSSNDLKERAYWDNYMEAFEDAINNCSTAYAPWYVVPANHKWYRNLVIARTIADTLEVMNPQYPAAEKGLDKIKIDD
;
A
#
# COMPACT_ATOMS: atom_id res chain seq x y z
N ILE A 1 -7.91 -0.94 -4.49
CA ILE A 1 -7.04 -0.66 -3.32
C ILE A 1 -6.69 -1.99 -2.69
N PHE A 2 -5.41 -2.34 -2.63
CA PHE A 2 -4.98 -3.54 -1.91
C PHE A 2 -4.65 -3.15 -0.46
N ASN A 3 -5.30 -3.82 0.50
CA ASN A 3 -5.00 -3.71 1.93
C ASN A 3 -4.13 -4.92 2.32
N ARG A 4 -2.82 -4.68 2.48
CA ARG A 4 -1.74 -5.63 2.13
C ARG A 4 -1.64 -5.83 0.63
N SER A 5 -0.76 -6.71 0.13
CA SER A 5 -0.57 -6.97 -1.30
C SER A 5 0.34 -8.19 -1.51
N HIS A 6 0.77 -8.43 -2.77
CA HIS A 6 1.81 -9.39 -3.13
C HIS A 6 3.14 -9.18 -2.40
N TYR A 7 3.39 -8.02 -1.80
CA TYR A 7 4.60 -7.81 -0.98
C TYR A 7 4.65 -8.66 0.29
N GLU A 8 3.53 -9.22 0.77
CA GLU A 8 3.56 -10.17 1.91
C GLU A 8 4.46 -11.38 1.62
N ASP A 9 4.60 -11.77 0.35
CA ASP A 9 5.44 -12.87 -0.12
C ASP A 9 6.96 -12.60 -0.04
N VAL A 10 7.37 -11.37 0.29
CA VAL A 10 8.76 -10.98 0.58
C VAL A 10 8.91 -10.28 1.94
N LEU A 11 7.82 -10.17 2.70
CA LEU A 11 7.78 -9.60 4.05
C LEU A 11 7.63 -10.72 5.09
N ILE A 12 6.40 -11.10 5.45
CA ILE A 12 6.16 -12.12 6.48
C ILE A 12 6.78 -13.46 6.09
N VAL A 13 6.77 -13.81 4.80
CA VAL A 13 7.42 -15.02 4.28
C VAL A 13 8.92 -15.04 4.59
N ARG A 14 9.61 -13.91 4.40
CA ARG A 14 11.02 -13.74 4.74
C ARG A 14 11.24 -13.77 6.26
N VAL A 15 10.50 -12.94 7.01
CA VAL A 15 10.69 -12.76 8.45
C VAL A 15 10.45 -14.05 9.23
N LYS A 16 9.45 -14.85 8.80
CA LYS A 16 9.12 -16.13 9.41
C LYS A 16 9.81 -17.33 8.77
N GLN A 17 10.68 -17.10 7.79
CA GLN A 17 11.40 -18.15 7.07
C GLN A 17 10.46 -19.25 6.54
N ILE A 18 9.31 -18.85 5.98
CA ILE A 18 8.28 -19.78 5.50
C ILE A 18 8.81 -20.59 4.31
N VAL A 19 9.66 -19.95 3.49
CA VAL A 19 10.42 -20.58 2.40
C VAL A 19 11.87 -20.13 2.49
N GLY A 20 12.76 -20.88 1.82
CA GLY A 20 14.18 -20.54 1.74
C GLY A 20 14.43 -19.18 1.08
N GLU A 21 15.58 -18.60 1.37
CA GLU A 21 15.98 -17.29 0.88
C GLU A 21 16.06 -17.22 -0.64
N GLU A 22 16.56 -18.28 -1.25
CA GLU A 22 16.60 -18.47 -2.70
C GLU A 22 15.21 -18.33 -3.34
N VAL A 23 14.16 -18.77 -2.65
CA VAL A 23 12.79 -18.71 -3.18
C VAL A 23 12.19 -17.32 -3.06
N TRP A 24 12.29 -16.66 -1.89
CA TRP A 24 11.64 -15.35 -1.73
C TRP A 24 12.46 -14.22 -2.35
N ARG A 25 13.79 -14.34 -2.46
CA ARG A 25 14.65 -13.29 -3.03
C ARG A 25 14.39 -13.11 -4.53
N GLU A 26 14.15 -14.20 -5.27
CA GLU A 26 13.77 -14.14 -6.69
C GLU A 26 12.43 -13.38 -6.91
N ARG A 27 11.55 -13.37 -5.91
CA ARG A 27 10.24 -12.71 -6.02
C ARG A 27 10.35 -11.20 -6.20
N TYR A 28 11.44 -10.54 -5.79
CA TYR A 28 11.61 -9.11 -6.09
C TYR A 28 11.59 -8.83 -7.59
N GLN A 29 12.25 -9.68 -8.38
CA GLN A 29 12.24 -9.57 -9.84
C GLN A 29 10.83 -9.85 -10.38
N LEU A 30 10.18 -10.93 -9.93
CA LEU A 30 8.82 -11.28 -10.36
C LEU A 30 7.80 -10.16 -10.05
N ILE A 31 7.93 -9.51 -8.89
CA ILE A 31 7.10 -8.36 -8.51
C ILE A 31 7.32 -7.20 -9.47
N ASN A 32 8.57 -6.89 -9.80
CA ASN A 32 8.90 -5.81 -10.75
C ASN A 32 8.39 -6.09 -12.16
N GLU A 33 8.48 -7.34 -12.62
CA GLU A 33 7.95 -7.78 -13.92
C GLU A 33 6.42 -7.71 -13.95
N PHE A 34 5.76 -8.15 -12.88
CA PHE A 34 4.32 -8.04 -12.72
C PHE A 34 3.85 -6.58 -12.77
N GLU A 35 4.48 -5.70 -11.98
CA GLU A 35 4.12 -4.27 -11.94
C GLU A 35 4.45 -3.55 -13.26
N HIS A 36 5.50 -3.96 -13.95
CA HIS A 36 5.80 -3.46 -15.29
C HIS A 36 4.72 -3.88 -16.30
N MET A 37 4.27 -5.14 -16.27
CA MET A 37 3.16 -5.64 -17.08
C MET A 37 1.88 -4.85 -16.83
N LEU A 38 1.54 -4.54 -15.56
CA LEU A 38 0.40 -3.68 -15.24
C LEU A 38 0.53 -2.30 -15.90
N THR A 39 1.72 -1.70 -15.83
CA THR A 39 1.98 -0.39 -16.43
C THR A 39 1.83 -0.41 -17.96
N LEU A 40 2.30 -1.46 -18.62
CA LEU A 40 2.11 -1.67 -20.06
C LEU A 40 0.63 -1.78 -20.45
N ASN A 41 -0.22 -2.20 -19.51
CA ASN A 41 -1.68 -2.24 -19.66
C ASN A 41 -2.38 -0.97 -19.16
N HIS A 42 -1.66 0.16 -19.12
CA HIS A 42 -2.17 1.48 -18.71
C HIS A 42 -2.71 1.54 -17.27
N ILE A 43 -2.24 0.66 -16.39
CA ILE A 43 -2.54 0.72 -14.96
C ILE A 43 -1.45 1.53 -14.27
N THR A 44 -1.82 2.66 -13.65
CA THR A 44 -0.91 3.44 -12.82
C THR A 44 -0.83 2.82 -11.42
N VAL A 45 0.37 2.42 -10.99
CA VAL A 45 0.62 1.77 -9.70
C VAL A 45 1.20 2.77 -8.70
N LEU A 46 0.51 2.96 -7.57
CA LEU A 46 1.00 3.76 -6.44
C LEU A 46 1.14 2.87 -5.21
N LYS A 47 2.34 2.80 -4.62
CA LYS A 47 2.62 1.96 -3.45
C LYS A 47 2.97 2.83 -2.25
N PHE A 48 2.29 2.63 -1.13
CA PHE A 48 2.46 3.44 0.06
C PHE A 48 2.89 2.58 1.25
N PHE A 49 4.08 2.85 1.78
CA PHE A 49 4.53 2.28 3.04
C PHE A 49 4.20 3.26 4.18
N LEU A 50 3.28 2.87 5.06
CA LEU A 50 2.83 3.72 6.16
C LEU A 50 3.74 3.54 7.36
N TYR A 51 4.85 4.28 7.38
CA TYR A 51 5.85 4.16 8.43
C TYR A 51 5.34 4.73 9.76
N ILE A 52 5.29 3.89 10.78
CA ILE A 52 5.12 4.32 12.17
C ILE A 52 6.34 3.92 12.98
N SER A 53 6.65 4.66 14.05
CA SER A 53 7.71 4.24 14.96
C SER A 53 7.27 3.03 15.81
N LYS A 54 8.24 2.29 16.32
CA LYS A 54 8.02 1.18 17.27
C LYS A 54 7.22 1.67 18.49
N ASP A 55 7.47 2.90 18.95
CA ASP A 55 6.73 3.49 20.07
C ASP A 55 5.30 3.87 19.73
N GLU A 56 5.07 4.44 18.54
CA GLU A 56 3.72 4.75 18.08
C GLU A 56 2.87 3.48 17.92
N GLN A 57 3.47 2.40 17.40
CA GLN A 57 2.78 1.11 17.33
C GLN A 57 2.36 0.62 18.73
N LYS A 58 3.24 0.73 19.73
CA LYS A 58 2.93 0.37 21.13
C LYS A 58 1.72 1.14 21.64
N LYS A 59 1.75 2.47 21.55
CA LYS A 59 0.65 3.36 21.98
C LYS A 59 -0.67 2.99 21.32
N ARG A 60 -0.65 2.64 20.03
CA ARG A 60 -1.85 2.21 19.30
C ARG A 60 -2.39 0.87 19.79
N LEU A 61 -1.52 -0.10 20.09
CA LEU A 61 -1.93 -1.40 20.62
C LEU A 61 -2.53 -1.24 22.03
N GLU A 62 -1.88 -0.47 22.90
CA GLU A 62 -2.38 -0.15 24.25
C GLU A 62 -3.76 0.52 24.18
N SER A 63 -3.94 1.53 23.31
CA SER A 63 -5.24 2.19 23.14
C SER A 63 -6.37 1.28 22.63
N ARG A 64 -6.04 0.16 21.97
CA ARG A 64 -7.04 -0.83 21.54
C ARG A 64 -7.49 -1.71 22.71
N LEU A 65 -6.62 -1.94 23.69
CA LEU A 65 -6.95 -2.69 24.91
C LEU A 65 -7.76 -1.84 25.89
N GLU A 66 -7.48 -0.54 25.95
CA GLU A 66 -8.19 0.40 26.83
C GLU A 66 -9.62 0.71 26.36
N ASP A 67 -9.91 0.55 25.06
CA ASP A 67 -11.21 0.85 24.46
C ASP A 67 -11.97 -0.45 24.11
N PRO A 68 -13.02 -0.83 24.88
CA PRO A 68 -13.79 -2.04 24.63
C PRO A 68 -14.38 -2.13 23.22
N SER A 69 -14.70 -1.00 22.58
CA SER A 69 -15.23 -0.98 21.21
C SER A 69 -14.20 -1.41 20.15
N LYS A 70 -12.92 -1.46 20.53
CA LYS A 70 -11.78 -1.82 19.68
C LYS A 70 -11.17 -3.18 20.01
N HIS A 71 -11.63 -3.88 21.05
CA HIS A 71 -11.09 -5.19 21.45
C HIS A 71 -11.06 -6.19 20.30
N TRP A 72 -12.08 -6.19 19.44
CA TRP A 72 -12.14 -7.06 18.25
C TRP A 72 -11.00 -6.83 17.24
N LYS A 73 -10.34 -5.67 17.26
CA LYS A 73 -9.20 -5.32 16.40
C LYS A 73 -7.85 -5.71 17.00
N PHE A 74 -7.82 -6.20 18.23
CA PHE A 74 -6.61 -6.62 18.90
C PHE A 74 -6.42 -8.13 18.71
N SER A 75 -5.23 -8.53 18.27
CA SER A 75 -4.81 -9.92 18.27
C SER A 75 -3.60 -10.09 19.17
N SER A 76 -3.59 -11.13 20.00
CA SER A 76 -2.37 -11.49 20.75
C SER A 76 -1.19 -11.83 19.83
N ASN A 77 -1.46 -12.19 18.56
CA ASN A 77 -0.43 -12.38 17.56
C ASN A 77 0.29 -11.06 17.20
N ASP A 78 -0.36 -9.90 17.34
CA ASP A 78 0.27 -8.60 17.08
C ASP A 78 1.48 -8.37 17.99
N LEU A 79 1.44 -8.88 19.23
CA LEU A 79 2.56 -8.81 20.17
C LEU A 79 3.72 -9.73 19.75
N LYS A 80 3.40 -10.92 19.22
CA LYS A 80 4.40 -11.85 18.69
C LYS A 80 5.08 -11.26 17.45
N GLU A 81 4.31 -10.65 16.55
CA GLU A 81 4.86 -9.99 15.36
C GLU A 81 5.70 -8.77 15.73
N ARG A 82 5.30 -8.00 16.76
CA ARG A 82 6.07 -6.87 17.27
C ARG A 82 7.47 -7.26 17.76
N ALA A 83 7.68 -8.49 18.22
CA ALA A 83 9.01 -8.98 18.62
C ALA A 83 9.98 -9.03 17.43
N TYR A 84 9.48 -9.19 16.20
CA TYR A 84 10.25 -9.21 14.95
C TYR A 84 10.34 -7.83 14.28
N TRP A 85 10.10 -6.74 15.02
CA TRP A 85 10.06 -5.37 14.47
C TRP A 85 11.25 -5.08 13.56
N ASP A 86 12.47 -5.35 14.04
CA ASP A 86 13.70 -4.99 13.34
C ASP A 86 13.84 -5.82 12.05
N ASN A 87 13.50 -7.13 12.09
CA ASN A 87 13.45 -7.97 10.88
C ASN A 87 12.41 -7.50 9.86
N TYR A 88 11.24 -7.02 10.32
CA TYR A 88 10.25 -6.44 9.41
C TYR A 88 10.73 -5.13 8.79
N MET A 89 11.43 -4.28 9.53
CA MET A 89 11.99 -3.04 8.98
C MET A 89 13.04 -3.34 7.91
N GLU A 90 13.94 -4.30 8.14
CA GLU A 90 14.90 -4.77 7.12
C GLU A 90 14.18 -5.33 5.88
N ALA A 91 13.15 -6.15 6.08
CA ALA A 91 12.38 -6.70 4.97
C ALA A 91 11.65 -5.63 4.14
N PHE A 92 11.10 -4.60 4.81
CA PHE A 92 10.49 -3.45 4.13
C PHE A 92 11.53 -2.61 3.38
N GLU A 93 12.67 -2.33 4.00
CA GLU A 93 13.76 -1.58 3.37
C GLU A 93 14.23 -2.27 2.08
N ASP A 94 14.46 -3.58 2.12
CA ASP A 94 14.85 -4.34 0.94
C ASP A 94 13.74 -4.39 -0.11
N ALA A 95 12.48 -4.58 0.28
CA ALA A 95 11.36 -4.56 -0.67
C ALA A 95 11.21 -3.20 -1.36
N ILE A 96 11.42 -2.11 -0.64
CA ILE A 96 11.37 -0.76 -1.21
C ILE A 96 12.57 -0.52 -2.12
N ASN A 97 13.79 -0.87 -1.68
CA ASN A 97 15.00 -0.69 -2.46
C ASN A 97 15.01 -1.50 -3.75
N ASN A 98 14.51 -2.75 -3.72
CA ASN A 98 14.49 -3.62 -4.89
C ASN A 98 13.29 -3.38 -5.82
N CYS A 99 12.18 -2.83 -5.31
CA CYS A 99 10.94 -2.72 -6.08
C CYS A 99 10.43 -1.28 -6.26
N SER A 100 11.15 -0.24 -5.84
CA SER A 100 10.79 1.13 -6.17
C SER A 100 11.34 1.50 -7.55
N THR A 101 10.49 1.43 -8.58
CA THR A 101 10.86 1.74 -9.96
C THR A 101 10.24 3.05 -10.42
N ALA A 102 10.70 3.58 -11.56
CA ALA A 102 10.12 4.80 -12.14
C ALA A 102 8.65 4.62 -12.58
N TYR A 103 8.25 3.40 -12.95
CA TYR A 103 6.91 3.07 -13.42
C TYR A 103 5.96 2.63 -12.29
N ALA A 104 6.50 2.15 -11.17
CA ALA A 104 5.75 1.76 -9.98
C ALA A 104 6.51 2.24 -8.72
N PRO A 105 6.42 3.53 -8.35
CA PRO A 105 7.18 4.09 -7.24
C PRO A 105 6.64 3.67 -5.88
N TRP A 106 7.54 3.55 -4.90
CA TRP A 106 7.20 3.49 -3.48
C TRP A 106 7.23 4.88 -2.84
N TYR A 107 6.22 5.17 -2.01
CA TYR A 107 6.16 6.34 -1.15
C TYR A 107 6.27 5.91 0.31
N VAL A 108 7.33 6.34 0.99
CA VAL A 108 7.46 6.18 2.45
C VAL A 108 6.70 7.34 3.11
N VAL A 109 5.57 7.03 3.75
CA VAL A 109 4.67 8.03 4.34
C VAL A 109 4.83 8.02 5.86
N PRO A 110 5.30 9.13 6.48
CA PRO A 110 5.28 9.28 7.94
C PRO A 110 3.85 9.20 8.48
N ALA A 111 3.54 8.10 9.16
CA ALA A 111 2.19 7.74 9.53
C ALA A 111 1.91 7.78 11.04
N ASN A 112 2.83 8.34 11.84
CA ASN A 112 2.60 8.57 13.27
C ASN A 112 1.37 9.47 13.49
N HIS A 113 1.26 10.55 12.72
CA HIS A 113 0.08 11.41 12.74
C HIS A 113 -0.90 11.02 11.63
N LYS A 114 -2.10 10.57 12.03
CA LYS A 114 -3.13 10.10 11.09
C LYS A 114 -3.57 11.18 10.10
N TRP A 115 -3.66 12.44 10.52
CA TRP A 115 -4.05 13.55 9.65
C TRP A 115 -3.00 13.79 8.54
N TYR A 116 -1.71 13.73 8.89
CA TYR A 116 -0.62 13.94 7.94
C TYR A 116 -0.52 12.79 6.94
N ARG A 117 -0.62 11.55 7.44
CA ARG A 117 -0.76 10.36 6.59
C ARG A 117 -1.87 10.51 5.56
N ASN A 118 -3.06 10.94 6.00
CA ASN A 118 -4.21 11.12 5.11
C ASN A 118 -3.93 12.20 4.06
N LEU A 119 -3.33 13.32 4.45
CA LEU A 119 -2.96 14.42 3.56
C LEU A 119 -2.00 13.96 2.47
N VAL A 120 -0.90 13.29 2.85
CA VAL A 120 0.14 12.85 1.90
C VAL A 120 -0.46 11.88 0.88
N ILE A 121 -1.19 10.86 1.31
CA ILE A 121 -1.80 9.88 0.41
C ILE A 121 -2.82 10.56 -0.52
N ALA A 122 -3.71 11.38 0.02
CA ALA A 122 -4.74 12.06 -0.77
C ALA A 122 -4.12 13.00 -1.82
N ARG A 123 -3.07 13.74 -1.45
CA ARG A 123 -2.39 14.66 -2.38
C ARG A 123 -1.66 13.89 -3.48
N THR A 124 -0.91 12.83 -3.15
CA THR A 124 -0.23 11.99 -4.15
C THR A 124 -1.22 11.39 -5.15
N ILE A 125 -2.38 10.91 -4.69
CA ILE A 125 -3.42 10.37 -5.58
C ILE A 125 -4.01 11.49 -6.46
N ALA A 126 -4.32 12.65 -5.89
CA ALA A 126 -4.85 13.79 -6.64
C ALA A 126 -3.86 14.26 -7.73
N ASP A 127 -2.59 14.46 -7.38
CA ASP A 127 -1.52 14.84 -8.32
C ASP A 127 -1.38 13.82 -9.45
N THR A 128 -1.45 12.53 -9.12
CA THR A 128 -1.38 11.45 -10.12
C THR A 128 -2.57 11.53 -11.08
N LEU A 129 -3.79 11.72 -10.58
CA LEU A 129 -4.99 11.84 -11.42
C LEU A 129 -4.97 13.11 -12.28
N GLU A 130 -4.45 14.22 -11.76
CA GLU A 130 -4.25 15.47 -12.51
C GLU A 130 -3.30 15.26 -13.69
N VAL A 131 -2.17 14.57 -13.48
CA VAL A 131 -1.21 14.23 -14.56
C VAL A 131 -1.81 13.25 -15.56
N MET A 132 -2.57 12.26 -15.10
CA MET A 132 -3.26 11.29 -15.99
C MET A 132 -4.30 11.97 -16.90
N ASN A 133 -4.88 13.09 -16.44
CA ASN A 133 -5.83 13.91 -17.19
C ASN A 133 -6.95 13.10 -17.89
N PRO A 134 -7.70 12.26 -17.15
CA PRO A 134 -8.79 11.49 -17.74
C PRO A 134 -9.87 12.42 -18.31
N GLN A 135 -10.32 12.13 -19.54
CA GLN A 135 -11.37 12.90 -20.20
C GLN A 135 -12.71 12.21 -20.07
N TYR A 136 -13.79 12.99 -20.03
CA TYR A 136 -15.13 12.44 -20.28
C TYR A 136 -15.17 11.85 -21.71
N PRO A 137 -15.93 10.76 -21.92
CA PRO A 137 -16.13 10.25 -23.27
C PRO A 137 -16.87 11.29 -24.12
N ALA A 138 -16.69 11.20 -25.44
CA ALA A 138 -17.45 12.03 -26.36
C ALA A 138 -18.95 11.80 -26.16
N ALA A 139 -19.70 12.89 -26.04
CA ALA A 139 -21.16 12.83 -25.97
C ALA A 139 -21.75 12.25 -27.26
N GLU A 140 -22.89 11.55 -27.14
CA GLU A 140 -23.66 11.13 -28.30
C GLU A 140 -24.12 12.37 -29.09
N LYS A 141 -24.14 12.25 -30.43
CA LYS A 141 -24.60 13.36 -31.28
C LYS A 141 -26.11 13.53 -31.12
N GLY A 142 -26.58 14.76 -30.97
CA GLY A 142 -28.01 15.07 -30.97
C GLY A 142 -28.70 14.98 -29.60
N LEU A 143 -27.95 14.86 -28.49
CA LEU A 143 -28.52 14.91 -27.13
C LEU A 143 -29.33 16.19 -26.89
N ASP A 144 -28.96 17.30 -27.53
CA ASP A 144 -29.67 18.59 -27.51
C ASP A 144 -31.11 18.51 -28.06
N LYS A 145 -31.43 17.45 -28.81
CA LYS A 145 -32.73 17.25 -29.45
C LYS A 145 -33.59 16.20 -28.75
N ILE A 146 -33.03 15.49 -27.78
CA ILE A 146 -33.78 14.47 -27.04
C ILE A 146 -34.74 15.17 -26.08
N LYS A 147 -36.01 14.78 -26.14
CA LYS A 147 -37.03 15.12 -25.15
C LYS A 147 -37.39 13.85 -24.39
N ILE A 148 -37.51 13.97 -23.07
CA ILE A 148 -38.03 12.91 -22.23
C ILE A 148 -39.48 13.29 -21.97
N ASP A 149 -40.40 12.51 -22.51
CA ASP A 149 -41.84 12.67 -22.25
C ASP A 149 -42.19 12.09 -20.87
N ASP A 150 -43.27 12.60 -20.26
CA ASP A 150 -43.77 12.18 -18.94
C ASP A 150 -44.33 10.74 -18.91
#